data_AF-A0A1V0DJY0-F1
#
_entry.id   AF-A0A1V0DJY0-F1
#
_cell.length_a   1.000
_cell.length_b   1.000
_cell.length_c   1.000
_cell.angle_alpha   90.00
_cell.angle_beta   90.00
_cell.angle_gamma   90.00
#
_symmetry.space_group_name_H-M   'P 1'
#
loop_
_entity.id
_entity.type
_entity.pdbx_description
1 polymer ?
#
loop_
_entity_poly.entity_id
_entity_poly.type
_entity_poly.pdbx_seq_one_letter_code
_entity_poly.pdbx_strand_id
1 'polypeptide(L)' 'GNQIGAAFWQNISGEHGLDSNGVYNGTSELQL' A
#
# COMPACT_ATOMS: atom_id res chain seq x y z
N GLY A 1 9.33 18.83 0.55
CA GLY A 1 8.44 17.71 0.16
C GLY A 1 7.27 17.65 1.13
N ASN A 2 6.06 17.33 0.64
CA ASN A 2 4.86 17.23 1.47
C ASN A 2 4.91 15.95 2.32
N GLN A 3 5.46 16.05 3.53
CA GLN A 3 5.66 14.91 4.45
C GLN A 3 4.33 14.28 4.90
N ILE A 4 3.26 15.09 4.97
CA ILE A 4 1.91 14.62 5.34
C ILE A 4 1.34 13.71 4.25
N GLY A 5 1.50 14.11 2.98
CA GLY A 5 1.07 13.28 1.85
C GLY A 5 1.80 11.94 1.78
N ALA A 6 3.09 11.93 2.08
CA ALA A 6 3.89 10.70 2.12
C ALA A 6 3.44 9.75 3.24
N ALA A 7 3.24 10.27 4.46
CA ALA A 7 2.77 9.48 5.59
C ALA A 7 1.35 8.93 5.38
N PHE A 8 0.45 9.72 4.79
CA PHE A 8 -0.90 9.29 4.44
C PHE A 8 -0.85 8.07 3.51
N TRP A 9 -0.11 8.15 2.40
CA TRP A 9 -0.03 7.06 1.43
C TRP A 9 0.69 5.82 1.98
N GLN A 10 1.70 5.98 2.85
CA GLN A 10 2.37 4.85 3.49
C GLN A 10 1.45 4.07 4.44
N ASN A 11 0.61 4.77 5.21
CA ASN A 11 -0.34 4.11 6.11
C ASN A 11 -1.35 3.29 5.30
N ILE A 12 -1.91 3.89 4.25
CA ILE A 12 -2.88 3.22 3.37
C ILE A 12 -2.24 2.03 2.64
N SER A 13 -1.03 2.17 2.09
CA SER A 13 -0.36 1.09 1.36
C SER A 13 -0.06 -0.11 2.26
N GLY A 14 0.45 0.15 3.48
CA GLY A 14 0.73 -0.91 4.45
C GLY A 14 -0.52 -1.64 4.91
N GLU A 15 -1.62 -0.92 5.15
CA GLU A 15 -2.92 -1.52 5.51
C GLU A 15 -3.47 -2.43 4.41
N HIS A 16 -3.27 -2.08 3.15
CA HIS A 16 -3.81 -2.80 1.99
C HIS A 16 -2.83 -3.83 1.40
N GLY A 17 -1.73 -4.13 2.08
CA GLY A 17 -0.74 -5.12 1.61
C GLY A 17 0.01 -4.69 0.35
N LEU A 18 0.05 -3.40 0.06
CA LEU A 18 0.87 -2.79 -0.98
C LEU A 18 2.26 -2.49 -0.43
N ASP A 19 3.30 -2.88 -1.15
CA ASP A 19 4.67 -2.54 -0.81
C ASP A 19 5.02 -1.08 -1.16
N SER A 20 6.28 -0.69 -0.92
CA SER A 20 6.79 0.66 -1.21
C SER A 20 6.77 1.03 -2.70
N ASN A 21 6.62 0.06 -3.61
CA ASN A 21 6.48 0.26 -5.04
C ASN A 21 5.01 0.24 -5.48
N GLY A 22 4.06 0.08 -4.55
CA GLY A 22 2.64 -0.05 -4.83
C GLY A 22 2.25 -1.43 -5.35
N VAL A 23 3.11 -2.44 -5.20
CA VAL A 23 2.81 -3.81 -5.64
C VAL A 23 2.11 -4.57 -4.53
N TYR A 24 0.93 -5.11 -4.86
CA TYR A 24 0.19 -5.99 -3.98
C TYR A 24 0.85 -7.37 -3.94
N ASN A 25 1.26 -7.82 -2.76
CA ASN A 25 1.91 -9.12 -2.56
C ASN A 25 0.99 -10.17 -1.91
N GLY A 26 -0.32 -9.93 -1.88
CA GLY A 26 -1.26 -10.87 -1.26
C GLY A 26 -1.37 -12.18 -2.03
N THR A 27 -1.23 -13.30 -1.32
CA THR A 27 -1.29 -14.67 -1.86
C THR A 27 -2.72 -15.22 -1.95
N SER A 28 -3.75 -14.38 -2.03
CA SER A 28 -5.14 -14.85 -2.04
C SER A 28 -5.60 -15.11 -3.47
N GLU A 29 -6.01 -16.34 -3.77
CA GLU A 29 -6.47 -16.82 -5.08
C GLU A 29 -7.78 -16.16 -5.57
N LEU A 30 -8.40 -15.30 -4.77
CA LEU A 30 -9.66 -14.64 -5.11
C LEU A 30 -9.51 -13.12 -5.03
N GLN A 31 -9.16 -12.53 -6.18
CA GLN A 31 -9.31 -11.12 -6.50
C GLN A 31 -10.47 -11.05 -7.51
N LEU A 32 -11.71 -10.95 -7.02
CA LEU A 32 -12.93 -10.83 -7.82
C LEU A 32 -13.83 -9.74 -7.23
#